data_AF-A0A1I1AW96-F1
#
_entry.id   AF-A0A1I1AW96-F1
#
_cell.length_a   1.000
_cell.length_b   1.000
_cell.length_c   1.000
_cell.angle_alpha   90.00
_cell.angle_beta   90.00
_cell.angle_gamma   90.00
#
_symmetry.space_group_name_H-M   'P 1'
#
loop_
_entity.id
_entity.type
_entity.pdbx_description
1 polymer ?
#
loop_
_entity_poly.entity_id
_entity_poly.type
_entity_poly.pdbx_seq_one_letter_code
_entity_poly.pdbx_strand_id
1 'polypeptide(L)'
;DDKPKGFFYLDHRTVDAKHAIITDTYVTPASVHDSQPYLARLDRQRERFGFTVGAVGLDAGYFTPMVCQGLADRDIAGVMGYRTPNHKPGTFYKRQYHYDAYRDEYICPQGQALPYSTTNRVGYREYKSNPEICRRCTVRTQCTNSANAVKVVVRHVWERAKERVDARRLTEWGKRIYARRKETVERSFADAKQLHGHRYAKMRGLRKLAEQCLLGAACQNMKKIALLLARLLASLNGHFDRTYALRRHFLLHDAFLCRSPVF
;
A
#
# COMPACT_ATOMS: atom_id res chain seq x y z
N ASP A 1 -11.35 -12.20 13.51
CA ASP A 1 -11.58 -12.70 12.14
C ASP A 1 -13.05 -12.60 11.78
N ASP A 2 -13.56 -11.38 11.54
CA ASP A 2 -14.94 -11.14 11.11
C ASP A 2 -15.06 -11.17 9.58
N LYS A 3 -14.53 -12.23 8.95
CA LYS A 3 -14.87 -12.46 7.54
C LYS A 3 -16.26 -13.10 7.49
N PRO A 4 -17.22 -12.48 6.80
CA PRO A 4 -18.56 -13.04 6.73
C PRO A 4 -18.51 -14.43 6.07
N LYS A 5 -19.30 -15.37 6.60
CA LYS A 5 -19.41 -16.74 6.06
C LYS A 5 -20.36 -16.74 4.85
N GLY A 6 -19.87 -17.11 3.66
CA GLY A 6 -20.65 -17.11 2.42
C GLY A 6 -19.84 -16.90 1.15
N PHE A 7 -20.52 -16.81 0.01
CA PHE A 7 -19.91 -16.51 -1.28
C PHE A 7 -19.67 -15.01 -1.44
N PHE A 8 -18.45 -14.59 -1.12
CA PHE A 8 -18.00 -13.21 -1.26
C PHE A 8 -16.98 -13.06 -2.38
N TYR A 9 -16.83 -11.81 -2.80
CA TYR A 9 -15.86 -11.40 -3.80
C TYR A 9 -15.03 -10.24 -3.26
N LEU A 10 -13.84 -10.07 -3.83
CA LEU A 10 -12.94 -8.95 -3.52
C LEU A 10 -12.71 -8.14 -4.78
N ASP A 11 -12.80 -6.82 -4.66
CA ASP A 11 -12.40 -5.85 -5.68
C ASP A 11 -11.03 -5.28 -5.32
N HIS A 12 -9.99 -5.73 -6.03
CA HIS A 12 -8.64 -5.20 -5.94
C HIS A 12 -8.55 -3.93 -6.76
N ARG A 13 -8.30 -2.80 -6.10
CA ARG A 13 -8.33 -1.49 -6.72
C ARG A 13 -7.00 -0.77 -6.57
N THR A 14 -6.52 -0.17 -7.66
CA THR A 14 -5.37 0.73 -7.65
C THR A 14 -5.82 2.13 -8.07
N VAL A 15 -5.26 3.15 -7.43
CA VAL A 15 -5.51 4.55 -7.77
C VAL A 15 -4.18 5.31 -7.86
N ASP A 16 -4.14 6.35 -8.68
CA ASP A 16 -3.00 7.26 -8.71
C ASP A 16 -2.96 8.14 -7.44
N ALA A 17 -1.75 8.58 -7.06
CA ALA A 17 -1.54 9.32 -5.82
C ALA A 17 -1.92 10.81 -5.90
N LYS A 18 -2.03 11.39 -7.10
CA LYS A 18 -2.24 12.83 -7.32
C LYS A 18 -3.71 13.19 -7.37
N HIS A 19 -4.50 12.39 -8.09
CA HIS A 19 -5.90 12.69 -8.41
C HIS A 19 -6.87 11.58 -8.01
N ALA A 20 -6.37 10.48 -7.43
CA ALA A 20 -7.16 9.30 -7.06
C ALA A 20 -7.95 8.70 -8.23
N ILE A 21 -7.50 8.90 -9.48
CA ILE A 21 -8.00 8.22 -10.67
C ILE A 21 -7.72 6.73 -10.50
N ILE A 22 -8.76 5.93 -10.68
CA ILE A 22 -8.70 4.48 -10.60
C ILE A 22 -7.99 3.98 -11.86
N THR A 23 -6.84 3.35 -11.67
CA THR A 23 -6.00 2.82 -12.75
C THR A 23 -6.22 1.32 -12.96
N ASP A 24 -6.75 0.63 -11.94
CA ASP A 24 -7.13 -0.77 -12.06
C ASP A 24 -8.25 -1.16 -11.11
N THR A 25 -9.07 -2.10 -11.56
CA THR A 25 -10.03 -2.85 -10.77
C THR A 25 -9.98 -4.31 -11.23
N TYR A 26 -9.91 -5.23 -10.27
CA TYR A 26 -9.80 -6.64 -10.55
C TYR A 26 -10.56 -7.45 -9.51
N VAL A 27 -11.40 -8.37 -9.97
CA VAL A 27 -12.29 -9.12 -9.09
C VAL A 27 -11.75 -10.53 -8.87
N THR A 28 -11.69 -10.97 -7.61
CA THR A 28 -11.39 -12.36 -7.25
C THR A 28 -12.45 -12.92 -6.32
N PRO A 29 -12.52 -14.26 -6.17
CA PRO A 29 -13.21 -14.87 -5.03
C PRO A 29 -12.60 -14.40 -3.70
N ALA A 30 -13.40 -14.36 -2.64
CA ALA A 30 -12.92 -13.95 -1.31
C ALA A 30 -11.94 -14.92 -0.63
N SER A 31 -11.78 -16.14 -1.19
CA SER A 31 -10.76 -17.09 -0.77
C SER A 31 -9.35 -16.68 -1.17
N VAL A 32 -9.22 -15.82 -2.19
CA VAL A 32 -7.92 -15.29 -2.65
C VAL A 32 -7.52 -14.13 -1.76
N HIS A 33 -6.30 -14.17 -1.23
CA HIS A 33 -5.76 -13.09 -0.41
C HIS A 33 -5.30 -11.91 -1.29
N ASP A 34 -5.53 -10.67 -0.85
CA ASP A 34 -5.29 -9.44 -1.64
C ASP A 34 -3.86 -9.31 -2.19
N SER A 35 -2.88 -9.81 -1.45
CA SER A 35 -1.48 -9.80 -1.87
C SER A 35 -1.15 -10.74 -3.04
N GLN A 36 -1.98 -11.75 -3.31
CA GLN A 36 -1.71 -12.74 -4.36
C GLN A 36 -1.79 -12.16 -5.79
N PRO A 37 -2.88 -11.47 -6.20
CA PRO A 37 -2.95 -10.91 -7.54
C PRO A 37 -2.10 -9.63 -7.71
N TYR A 38 -1.68 -9.01 -6.61
CA TYR A 38 -1.17 -7.64 -6.60
C TYR A 38 -0.07 -7.36 -7.63
N LEU A 39 1.01 -8.16 -7.65
CA LEU A 39 2.15 -7.92 -8.55
C LEU A 39 1.74 -8.03 -10.02
N ALA A 40 0.94 -9.03 -10.38
CA ALA A 40 0.42 -9.17 -11.74
C ALA A 40 -0.49 -7.99 -12.14
N ARG A 41 -1.27 -7.46 -11.20
CA ARG A 41 -2.08 -6.26 -11.43
C ARG A 41 -1.24 -5.01 -11.59
N LEU A 42 -0.15 -4.88 -10.85
CA LEU A 42 0.81 -3.79 -10.99
C LEU A 42 1.45 -3.83 -12.39
N ASP A 43 1.91 -5.00 -12.83
CA ASP A 43 2.54 -5.14 -14.16
C ASP A 43 1.57 -4.86 -15.29
N ARG A 44 0.35 -5.40 -15.23
CA ARG A 44 -0.70 -5.08 -16.21
C ARG A 44 -0.91 -3.57 -16.37
N GLN A 45 -0.91 -2.82 -15.27
CA GLN A 45 -1.11 -1.36 -15.33
C GLN A 45 0.07 -0.66 -16.01
N ARG A 46 1.30 -1.08 -15.68
CA ARG A 46 2.52 -0.56 -16.29
C ARG A 46 2.54 -0.83 -17.79
N GLU A 47 2.23 -2.05 -18.20
CA GLU A 47 2.18 -2.47 -19.61
C GLU A 47 1.06 -1.76 -20.38
N ARG A 48 -0.16 -1.75 -19.83
CA ARG A 48 -1.33 -1.20 -20.53
C ARG A 48 -1.27 0.31 -20.73
N PHE A 49 -0.72 1.05 -19.76
CA PHE A 49 -0.75 2.51 -19.75
C PHE A 49 0.64 3.15 -19.88
N GLY A 50 1.70 2.35 -20.00
CA GLY A 50 3.08 2.86 -20.06
C GLY A 50 3.53 3.55 -18.77
N PHE A 51 2.96 3.18 -17.62
CA PHE A 51 3.27 3.87 -16.36
C PHE A 51 4.69 3.55 -15.87
N THR A 52 5.46 4.61 -15.65
CA THR A 52 6.71 4.55 -14.89
C THR A 52 6.40 4.71 -13.41
N VAL A 53 6.36 3.59 -12.68
CA VAL A 53 5.97 3.57 -11.27
C VAL A 53 7.21 3.59 -10.39
N GLY A 54 7.48 4.72 -9.72
CA GLY A 54 8.60 4.82 -8.78
C GLY A 54 8.30 4.29 -7.37
N ALA A 55 7.04 4.36 -6.94
CA ALA A 55 6.65 3.95 -5.58
C ALA A 55 5.19 3.52 -5.50
N VAL A 56 4.89 2.66 -4.52
CA VAL A 56 3.53 2.18 -4.23
C VAL A 56 3.25 2.26 -2.73
N GLY A 57 2.10 2.82 -2.39
CA GLY A 57 1.57 2.84 -1.02
C GLY A 57 0.55 1.73 -0.83
N LEU A 58 0.84 0.72 0.00
CA LEU A 58 -0.03 -0.43 0.22
C LEU A 58 -0.44 -0.62 1.67
N ASP A 59 -1.46 -1.45 1.87
CA ASP A 59 -1.89 -1.85 3.21
C ASP A 59 -0.91 -2.78 3.93
N ALA A 60 -1.02 -2.83 5.26
CA ALA A 60 -0.30 -3.80 6.06
C ALA A 60 -0.60 -5.24 5.64
N GLY A 61 -1.79 -5.51 5.07
CA GLY A 61 -2.11 -6.80 4.45
C GLY A 61 -1.21 -7.19 3.26
N TYR A 62 -0.59 -6.23 2.57
CA TYR A 62 0.32 -6.50 1.45
C TYR A 62 1.76 -6.72 1.88
N PHE A 63 2.08 -6.57 3.18
CA PHE A 63 3.43 -6.76 3.72
C PHE A 63 3.81 -8.24 3.80
N THR A 64 4.01 -8.86 2.65
CA THR A 64 4.43 -10.26 2.48
C THR A 64 5.83 -10.32 1.86
N PRO A 65 6.60 -11.40 2.09
CA PRO A 65 7.90 -11.57 1.45
C PRO A 65 7.82 -11.49 -0.08
N MET A 66 6.81 -12.11 -0.68
CA MET A 66 6.61 -12.15 -2.13
C MET A 66 6.36 -10.76 -2.71
N VAL A 67 5.49 -9.94 -2.11
CA VAL A 67 5.25 -8.58 -2.60
C VAL A 67 6.48 -7.70 -2.39
N CYS A 68 7.14 -7.78 -1.24
CA CYS A 68 8.34 -6.98 -0.97
C CYS A 68 9.48 -7.31 -1.93
N GLN A 69 9.71 -8.59 -2.21
CA GLN A 69 10.70 -9.03 -3.19
C GLN A 69 10.29 -8.60 -4.61
N GLY A 70 9.06 -8.89 -5.02
CA GLY A 70 8.60 -8.56 -6.37
C GLY A 70 8.62 -7.06 -6.68
N LEU A 71 8.39 -6.20 -5.69
CA LEU A 71 8.59 -4.76 -5.84
C LEU A 71 10.06 -4.39 -6.00
N ALA A 72 10.95 -5.01 -5.21
CA ALA A 72 12.38 -4.78 -5.33
C ALA A 72 12.94 -5.24 -6.69
N ASP A 73 12.49 -6.38 -7.21
CA ASP A 73 12.89 -6.89 -8.53
C ASP A 73 12.46 -5.96 -9.68
N ARG A 74 11.42 -5.13 -9.45
CA ARG A 74 10.91 -4.14 -10.41
C ARG A 74 11.50 -2.75 -10.21
N ASP A 75 12.42 -2.59 -9.24
CA ASP A 75 12.93 -1.30 -8.77
C ASP A 75 11.83 -0.32 -8.33
N ILE A 76 10.77 -0.86 -7.71
CA ILE A 76 9.63 -0.07 -7.22
C ILE A 76 9.72 0.04 -5.70
N ALA A 77 9.66 1.27 -5.20
CA ALA A 77 9.68 1.52 -3.77
C ALA A 77 8.34 1.18 -3.11
N GLY A 78 8.26 0.02 -2.44
CA GLY A 78 7.14 -0.33 -1.58
C GLY A 78 7.13 0.45 -0.28
N VAL A 79 5.99 1.06 0.05
CA VAL A 79 5.70 1.73 1.32
C VAL A 79 4.42 1.12 1.90
N MET A 80 4.53 0.41 3.02
CA MET A 80 3.43 -0.39 3.56
C MET A 80 3.23 -0.14 5.06
N GLY A 81 2.01 -0.41 5.52
CA GLY A 81 1.67 -0.33 6.94
C GLY A 81 2.37 -1.42 7.74
N TYR A 82 2.66 -1.13 9.00
CA TYR A 82 3.18 -2.13 9.93
C TYR A 82 2.01 -2.88 10.56
N ARG A 83 2.04 -4.22 10.49
CA ARG A 83 1.14 -5.07 11.27
C ARG A 83 1.86 -5.52 12.52
N THR A 84 1.32 -5.19 13.69
CA THR A 84 1.82 -5.71 14.96
C THR A 84 1.76 -7.25 14.93
N PRO A 85 2.90 -7.95 15.10
CA PRO A 85 2.90 -9.40 15.15
C PRO A 85 2.08 -9.89 16.34
N ASN A 86 1.27 -10.92 16.13
CA ASN A 86 0.63 -11.64 17.22
C ASN A 86 1.73 -12.28 18.09
N HIS A 87 1.70 -12.02 19.39
CA HIS A 87 2.72 -12.43 20.33
C HIS A 87 2.08 -12.96 21.60
N LYS A 88 2.61 -14.08 22.11
CA LYS A 88 2.16 -14.65 23.38
C LYS A 88 2.75 -13.82 24.54
N PRO A 89 1.93 -13.24 25.43
CA PRO A 89 2.43 -12.53 26.60
C PRO A 89 3.44 -13.36 27.40
N GLY A 90 4.48 -12.70 27.95
CA GLY A 90 5.51 -13.37 28.75
C GLY A 90 6.57 -14.14 27.96
N THR A 91 6.53 -14.14 26.63
CA THR A 91 7.59 -14.73 25.79
C THR A 91 8.49 -13.68 25.15
N PHE A 92 9.68 -14.07 24.68
CA PHE A 92 10.57 -13.18 23.95
C PHE A 92 10.08 -12.93 22.52
N TYR A 93 10.10 -11.67 22.10
CA TYR A 93 9.82 -11.27 20.72
C TYR A 93 10.97 -11.67 19.79
N LYS A 94 10.64 -11.91 18.50
CA LYS A 94 11.66 -12.16 17.45
C LYS A 94 12.74 -11.09 17.39
N ARG A 95 12.39 -9.81 17.60
CA ARG A 95 13.34 -8.68 17.59
C ARG A 95 14.44 -8.75 18.66
N GLN A 96 14.25 -9.58 19.70
CA GLN A 96 15.26 -9.81 20.74
C GLN A 96 16.27 -10.88 20.33
N TYR A 97 16.06 -11.57 19.20
CA TYR A 97 17.02 -12.47 18.61
C TYR A 97 17.75 -11.70 17.50
N HIS A 98 19.02 -11.42 17.71
CA HIS A 98 19.83 -10.68 16.75
C HIS A 98 20.25 -11.59 15.61
N TYR A 99 20.15 -11.15 14.36
CA TYR A 99 20.61 -11.92 13.21
C TYR A 99 22.02 -11.45 12.82
N ASP A 100 23.00 -12.34 12.90
CA ASP A 100 24.35 -12.12 12.39
C ASP A 100 24.40 -12.59 10.93
N ALA A 101 24.50 -11.62 10.01
CA ALA A 101 24.55 -11.89 8.58
C ALA A 101 25.89 -12.45 8.10
N TYR A 102 26.99 -12.24 8.84
CA TYR A 102 28.30 -12.76 8.48
C TYR A 102 28.39 -14.26 8.79
N ARG A 103 27.83 -14.66 9.94
CA ARG A 103 27.84 -16.06 10.40
C ARG A 103 26.61 -16.88 10.00
N ASP A 104 25.60 -16.24 9.41
CA ASP A 104 24.29 -16.83 9.10
C ASP A 104 23.68 -17.56 10.32
N GLU A 105 23.61 -16.86 11.45
CA GLU A 105 23.06 -17.38 12.70
C GLU A 105 22.22 -16.33 13.43
N TYR A 106 21.33 -16.80 14.31
CA TYR A 106 20.65 -15.92 15.25
C TYR A 106 21.30 -16.02 16.63
N ILE A 107 21.47 -14.91 17.32
CA ILE A 107 21.96 -14.86 18.70
C ILE A 107 20.76 -14.60 19.61
N CYS A 108 20.54 -15.49 20.58
CA CYS A 108 19.45 -15.34 21.53
C CYS A 108 19.75 -14.30 22.63
N PRO A 109 18.76 -13.87 23.42
CA PRO A 109 18.97 -12.91 24.52
C PRO A 109 19.95 -13.37 25.62
N GLN A 110 20.32 -14.65 25.65
CA GLN A 110 21.32 -15.22 26.56
C GLN A 110 22.67 -15.47 25.87
N GLY A 111 22.88 -14.94 24.66
CA GLY A 111 24.14 -15.03 23.93
C GLY A 111 24.37 -16.34 23.18
N GLN A 112 23.47 -17.31 23.27
CA GLN A 112 23.59 -18.57 22.53
C GLN A 112 23.33 -18.35 21.02
N ALA A 113 24.23 -18.86 20.18
CA ALA A 113 24.05 -18.93 18.74
C ALA A 113 23.06 -20.03 18.32
N LEU A 114 22.21 -19.70 17.36
CA LEU A 114 21.24 -20.55 16.69
C LEU A 114 21.67 -20.64 15.22
N PRO A 115 22.47 -21.65 14.84
CA PRO A 115 22.90 -21.82 13.46
C PRO A 115 21.74 -22.21 12.54
N TYR A 116 21.91 -21.94 11.25
CA TYR A 116 21.03 -22.43 10.20
C TYR A 116 20.88 -23.96 10.27
N SER A 117 19.64 -24.44 10.14
CA SER A 117 19.32 -25.88 10.14
C SER A 117 18.76 -26.35 8.81
N THR A 118 17.70 -25.71 8.31
CA THR A 118 17.03 -26.14 7.08
C THR A 118 16.20 -25.02 6.49
N THR A 119 15.78 -25.17 5.23
CA THR A 119 14.84 -24.28 4.55
C THR A 119 13.61 -25.06 4.13
N ASN A 120 12.42 -24.61 4.52
CA ASN A 120 11.19 -25.26 4.11
C ASN A 120 10.82 -24.94 2.64
N ARG A 121 9.87 -25.68 2.07
CA ARG A 121 9.41 -25.50 0.68
C ARG A 121 8.82 -24.10 0.40
N VAL A 122 8.41 -23.38 1.44
CA VAL A 122 7.82 -22.04 1.35
C VAL A 122 8.89 -20.94 1.47
N GLY A 123 10.18 -21.31 1.60
CA GLY A 123 11.29 -20.36 1.64
C GLY A 123 11.62 -19.79 3.02
N TYR A 124 11.14 -20.39 4.11
CA TYR A 124 11.58 -20.03 5.46
C TYR A 124 12.78 -20.87 5.89
N ARG A 125 13.88 -20.19 6.21
CA ARG A 125 15.05 -20.75 6.89
C ARG A 125 14.75 -20.90 8.38
N GLU A 126 15.08 -22.05 8.93
CA GLU A 126 14.99 -22.37 10.35
C GLU A 126 16.37 -22.31 11.00
N TYR A 127 16.44 -21.67 12.16
CA TYR A 127 17.64 -21.56 12.99
C TYR A 127 17.31 -22.17 14.35
N LYS A 128 18.14 -23.11 14.81
CA LYS A 128 17.82 -23.95 15.97
C LYS A 128 18.84 -23.78 17.07
N SER A 129 18.36 -23.67 18.31
CA SER A 129 19.24 -23.65 19.48
C SER A 129 19.74 -25.06 19.82
N ASN A 130 20.90 -25.13 20.45
CA ASN A 130 21.38 -26.35 21.09
C ASN A 130 20.52 -26.65 22.34
N PRO A 131 19.85 -27.82 22.39
CA PRO A 131 18.96 -28.19 23.50
C PRO A 131 19.69 -28.35 24.83
N GLU A 132 20.94 -28.79 24.84
CA GLU A 132 21.69 -29.03 26.09
C GLU A 132 21.95 -27.72 26.85
N ILE A 133 22.22 -26.65 26.11
CA ILE A 133 22.37 -25.30 26.67
C ILE A 133 21.00 -24.79 27.15
N CYS A 134 19.96 -24.94 26.33
CA CYS A 134 18.63 -24.44 26.66
C CYS A 134 17.96 -25.17 27.84
N ARG A 135 18.26 -26.44 28.09
CA ARG A 135 17.76 -27.18 29.27
C ARG A 135 18.20 -26.55 30.59
N ARG A 136 19.40 -25.96 30.61
CA ARG A 136 19.99 -25.30 31.79
C ARG A 136 19.70 -23.79 31.84
N CYS A 137 18.94 -23.26 30.89
CA CYS A 137 18.69 -21.83 30.75
C CYS A 137 17.58 -21.37 31.72
N THR A 138 17.89 -20.39 32.56
CA THR A 138 16.97 -19.83 33.57
C THR A 138 15.74 -19.16 32.95
N VAL A 139 15.88 -18.58 31.75
CA VAL A 139 14.82 -17.90 31.01
C VAL A 139 14.16 -18.79 29.94
N ARG A 140 14.33 -20.12 30.02
CA ARG A 140 13.78 -21.07 29.03
C ARG A 140 12.27 -20.87 28.81
N THR A 141 11.51 -20.69 29.88
CA THR A 141 10.04 -20.51 29.84
C THR A 141 9.62 -19.28 29.05
N GLN A 142 10.43 -18.23 29.04
CA GLN A 142 10.22 -17.03 28.21
C GLN A 142 10.68 -17.26 26.76
N CYS A 143 11.61 -18.18 26.52
CA CYS A 143 12.20 -18.44 25.21
C CYS A 143 11.40 -19.43 24.36
N THR A 144 11.11 -20.63 24.89
CA THR A 144 10.47 -21.73 24.17
C THR A 144 9.69 -22.65 25.11
N ASN A 145 8.51 -23.10 24.67
CA ASN A 145 7.72 -24.13 25.35
C ASN A 145 7.96 -25.53 24.76
N SER A 146 9.00 -25.69 23.94
CA SER A 146 9.33 -26.98 23.32
C SER A 146 9.73 -28.02 24.37
N ALA A 147 9.14 -29.22 24.30
CA ALA A 147 9.47 -30.35 25.15
C ALA A 147 10.96 -30.73 25.02
N ASN A 148 11.48 -30.68 23.78
CA ASN A 148 12.88 -30.99 23.47
C ASN A 148 13.85 -29.87 23.84
N ALA A 149 13.39 -28.80 24.49
CA ALA A 149 14.17 -27.62 24.85
C ALA A 149 14.83 -26.89 23.66
N VAL A 150 14.32 -27.07 22.45
CA VAL A 150 14.83 -26.37 21.25
C VAL A 150 14.01 -25.11 20.98
N LYS A 151 14.70 -23.99 20.79
CA LYS A 151 14.15 -22.76 20.21
C LYS A 151 14.37 -22.78 18.70
N VAL A 152 13.30 -22.51 17.96
CA VAL A 152 13.35 -22.30 16.51
C VAL A 152 13.04 -20.84 16.21
N VAL A 153 13.92 -20.19 15.46
CA VAL A 153 13.70 -18.87 14.87
C VAL A 153 13.61 -19.04 13.36
N VAL A 154 12.64 -18.40 12.72
CA VAL A 154 12.43 -18.49 11.27
C VAL A 154 12.73 -17.16 10.58
N ARG A 155 13.38 -17.21 9.42
CA ARG A 155 13.69 -16.06 8.55
C ARG A 155 13.37 -16.42 7.11
N HIS A 156 12.58 -15.60 6.42
CA HIS A 156 12.32 -15.87 5.01
C HIS A 156 13.57 -15.61 4.15
N VAL A 157 13.77 -16.32 3.04
CA VAL A 157 14.86 -16.04 2.09
C VAL A 157 14.84 -14.60 1.55
N TRP A 158 13.65 -14.00 1.52
CA TRP A 158 13.40 -12.60 1.12
C TRP A 158 13.21 -11.65 2.30
N GLU A 159 13.66 -12.00 3.51
CA GLU A 159 13.52 -11.12 4.68
C GLU A 159 14.21 -9.77 4.45
N ARG A 160 15.35 -9.76 3.75
CA ARG A 160 16.06 -8.52 3.39
C ARG A 160 15.19 -7.54 2.60
N ALA A 161 14.32 -8.04 1.71
CA ALA A 161 13.39 -7.18 0.98
C ALA A 161 12.33 -6.57 1.90
N LYS A 162 11.82 -7.35 2.86
CA LYS A 162 10.89 -6.86 3.88
C LYS A 162 11.54 -5.79 4.76
N GLU A 163 12.77 -6.03 5.21
CA GLU A 163 13.53 -5.09 6.04
C GLU A 163 13.75 -3.75 5.31
N ARG A 164 14.04 -3.77 4.00
CA ARG A 164 14.13 -2.54 3.19
C ARG A 164 12.80 -1.78 3.12
N VAL A 165 11.68 -2.48 2.93
CA VAL A 165 10.34 -1.86 2.91
C VAL A 165 9.99 -1.28 4.30
N ASP A 166 10.30 -2.02 5.37
CA ASP A 166 10.07 -1.58 6.75
C ASP A 166 10.89 -0.33 7.09
N ALA A 167 12.18 -0.30 6.74
CA ALA A 167 13.01 0.88 6.90
C ALA A 167 12.47 2.09 6.11
N ARG A 168 12.02 1.87 4.88
CA ARG A 168 11.48 2.94 4.03
C ARG A 168 10.23 3.60 4.62
N ARG A 169 9.36 2.83 5.28
CA ARG A 169 8.14 3.39 5.92
C ARG A 169 8.47 4.42 7.02
N LEU A 170 9.64 4.31 7.64
CA LEU A 170 10.08 5.19 8.73
C LEU A 170 10.65 6.52 8.21
N THR A 171 11.00 6.60 6.92
CA THR A 171 11.50 7.84 6.30
C THR A 171 10.37 8.86 6.13
N GLU A 172 10.72 10.15 6.13
CA GLU A 172 9.74 11.23 5.88
C GLU A 172 9.04 11.10 4.53
N TRP A 173 9.78 10.76 3.48
CA TRP A 173 9.23 10.49 2.16
C TRP A 173 8.24 9.31 2.17
N GLY A 174 8.58 8.22 2.87
CA GLY A 174 7.71 7.06 3.02
C GLY A 174 6.43 7.39 3.78
N LYS A 175 6.54 8.12 4.90
CA LYS A 175 5.37 8.60 5.67
C LYS A 175 4.42 9.43 4.81
N ARG A 176 4.95 10.34 3.97
CA ARG A 176 4.15 11.15 3.05
C ARG A 176 3.41 10.31 2.01
N ILE A 177 4.06 9.31 1.43
CA ILE A 177 3.41 8.39 0.48
C ILE A 177 2.31 7.58 1.18
N TYR A 178 2.59 7.03 2.36
CA TYR A 178 1.62 6.24 3.10
C TYR A 178 0.39 7.05 3.49
N ALA A 179 0.58 8.31 3.92
CA ALA A 179 -0.50 9.21 4.33
C ALA A 179 -1.55 9.43 3.22
N ARG A 180 -1.13 9.46 1.95
CA ARG A 180 -2.03 9.66 0.80
C ARG A 180 -3.10 8.56 0.65
N ARG A 181 -2.89 7.35 1.20
CA ARG A 181 -3.86 6.25 1.05
C ARG A 181 -5.24 6.60 1.63
N LYS A 182 -5.27 7.31 2.75
CA LYS A 182 -6.52 7.75 3.42
C LYS A 182 -7.33 8.72 2.55
N GLU A 183 -6.65 9.53 1.75
CA GLU A 183 -7.26 10.54 0.88
C GLU A 183 -7.66 9.97 -0.49
N THR A 184 -7.03 8.88 -0.92
CA THR A 184 -7.12 8.36 -2.29
C THR A 184 -7.89 7.05 -2.34
N VAL A 185 -7.23 5.92 -2.08
CA VAL A 185 -7.81 4.58 -2.29
C VAL A 185 -8.95 4.28 -1.32
N GLU A 186 -8.81 4.68 -0.04
CA GLU A 186 -9.86 4.45 0.96
C GLU A 186 -11.13 5.24 0.63
N ARG A 187 -10.96 6.50 0.21
CA ARG A 187 -12.07 7.33 -0.29
C ARG A 187 -12.71 6.71 -1.54
N SER A 188 -11.91 6.17 -2.47
CA SER A 188 -12.45 5.50 -3.66
C SER A 188 -13.33 4.30 -3.30
N PHE A 189 -12.92 3.48 -2.33
CA PHE A 189 -13.75 2.38 -1.82
C PHE A 189 -15.01 2.87 -1.10
N ALA A 190 -14.91 3.94 -0.31
CA ALA A 190 -16.06 4.55 0.36
C ALA A 190 -17.10 5.02 -0.66
N ASP A 191 -16.67 5.79 -1.67
CA ASP A 191 -17.53 6.26 -2.76
C ASP A 191 -18.18 5.10 -3.51
N ALA A 192 -17.42 4.04 -3.81
CA ALA A 192 -17.96 2.86 -4.49
C ALA A 192 -19.09 2.21 -3.68
N LYS A 193 -18.91 2.11 -2.35
CA LYS A 193 -19.91 1.53 -1.44
C LYS A 193 -21.14 2.42 -1.28
N GLN A 194 -20.96 3.73 -1.09
CA GLN A 194 -22.10 4.63 -0.82
C GLN A 194 -22.84 5.07 -2.08
N LEU A 195 -22.14 5.34 -3.18
CA LEU A 195 -22.70 6.02 -4.35
C LEU A 195 -22.85 5.11 -5.58
N HIS A 196 -22.17 3.97 -5.60
CA HIS A 196 -22.14 3.08 -6.77
C HIS A 196 -22.63 1.66 -6.48
N GLY A 197 -23.21 1.43 -5.29
CA GLY A 197 -23.84 0.15 -4.95
C GLY A 197 -22.88 -1.03 -4.75
N HIS A 198 -21.60 -0.79 -4.46
CA HIS A 198 -20.61 -1.86 -4.19
C HIS A 198 -20.74 -2.49 -2.79
N ARG A 199 -21.79 -2.18 -2.02
CA ARG A 199 -22.09 -2.92 -0.78
C ARG A 199 -22.49 -4.36 -1.06
N TYR A 200 -23.10 -4.62 -2.21
CA TYR A 200 -23.57 -5.93 -2.61
C TYR A 200 -23.17 -6.25 -4.05
N ALA A 201 -22.87 -7.52 -4.32
CA ALA A 201 -22.76 -8.00 -5.69
C ALA A 201 -24.17 -8.09 -6.27
N LYS A 202 -24.47 -7.30 -7.30
CA LYS A 202 -25.78 -7.31 -7.96
C LYS A 202 -25.98 -8.56 -8.82
N MET A 203 -24.88 -9.19 -9.22
CA MET A 203 -24.87 -10.33 -10.11
C MET A 203 -23.93 -11.42 -9.58
N ARG A 204 -24.23 -12.69 -9.91
CA ARG A 204 -23.39 -13.84 -9.55
C ARG A 204 -22.40 -14.16 -10.67
N GLY A 205 -21.17 -14.49 -10.30
CA GLY A 205 -20.09 -14.86 -11.21
C GLY A 205 -19.06 -13.74 -11.40
N LEU A 206 -17.79 -14.14 -11.51
CA LEU A 206 -16.64 -13.21 -11.58
C LEU A 206 -16.75 -12.22 -12.73
N ARG A 207 -17.16 -12.68 -13.92
CA ARG A 207 -17.32 -11.82 -15.11
C ARG A 207 -18.34 -10.70 -14.87
N LYS A 208 -19.53 -11.06 -14.38
CA LYS A 208 -20.60 -10.09 -14.12
C LYS A 208 -20.24 -9.11 -13.01
N LEU A 209 -19.54 -9.57 -11.98
CA LEU A 209 -19.06 -8.67 -10.94
C LEU A 209 -17.93 -7.76 -11.44
N ALA A 210 -17.04 -8.25 -12.31
CA ALA A 210 -16.04 -7.43 -12.95
C ALA A 210 -16.67 -6.32 -13.79
N GLU A 211 -17.77 -6.59 -14.51
CA GLU A 211 -18.56 -5.57 -15.21
C GLU A 211 -19.09 -4.50 -14.25
N GLN A 212 -19.71 -4.90 -13.13
CA GLN A 212 -20.17 -3.97 -12.10
C GLN A 212 -19.02 -3.10 -11.57
N CYS A 213 -17.87 -3.70 -11.27
CA CYS A 213 -16.71 -2.99 -10.74
C CYS A 213 -16.09 -2.02 -11.76
N LEU A 214 -15.96 -2.44 -13.01
CA LEU A 214 -15.44 -1.62 -14.11
C LEU A 214 -16.35 -0.42 -14.39
N LEU A 215 -17.67 -0.63 -14.46
CA LEU A 215 -18.63 0.46 -14.65
C LEU A 215 -18.60 1.44 -13.48
N GLY A 216 -18.54 0.94 -12.24
CA GLY A 216 -18.39 1.78 -11.05
C GLY A 216 -17.12 2.62 -11.09
N ALA A 217 -15.98 1.99 -11.41
CA ALA A 217 -14.70 2.68 -11.54
C ALA A 217 -14.70 3.73 -12.67
N ALA A 218 -15.30 3.42 -13.82
CA ALA A 218 -15.43 4.34 -14.94
C ALA A 218 -16.25 5.58 -14.55
N CYS A 219 -17.42 5.39 -13.92
CA CYS A 219 -18.25 6.49 -13.44
C CYS A 219 -17.52 7.37 -12.40
N GLN A 220 -16.79 6.76 -11.46
CA GLN A 220 -15.97 7.49 -10.50
C GLN A 220 -14.88 8.32 -11.19
N ASN A 221 -14.20 7.74 -12.17
CA ASN A 221 -13.17 8.45 -12.94
C ASN A 221 -13.75 9.60 -13.76
N MET A 222 -14.85 9.39 -14.48
CA MET A 222 -15.53 10.45 -15.24
C MET A 222 -15.91 11.64 -14.35
N LYS A 223 -16.49 11.38 -13.17
CA LYS A 223 -16.82 12.43 -12.20
C LYS A 223 -15.57 13.19 -11.72
N LYS A 224 -14.48 12.47 -11.40
CA LYS A 224 -13.22 13.09 -10.97
C LYS A 224 -12.60 13.94 -12.06
N ILE A 225 -12.53 13.43 -13.29
CA ILE A 225 -11.98 14.14 -14.45
C ILE A 225 -12.78 15.41 -14.71
N ALA A 226 -14.12 15.33 -14.73
CA ALA A 226 -14.98 16.50 -14.91
C ALA A 226 -14.72 17.59 -13.85
N LEU A 227 -14.58 17.21 -12.58
CA LEU A 227 -14.27 18.14 -11.49
C LEU A 227 -12.87 18.76 -11.62
N LEU A 228 -11.88 17.99 -12.07
CA LEU A 228 -10.53 18.50 -12.31
C LEU A 228 -10.50 19.49 -13.48
N LEU A 229 -11.18 19.17 -14.58
CA LEU A 229 -11.32 20.05 -15.74
C LEU A 229 -12.06 21.34 -15.37
N ALA A 230 -13.15 21.27 -14.61
CA ALA A 230 -13.88 22.44 -14.16
C ALA A 230 -12.99 23.39 -13.32
N ARG A 231 -12.16 22.84 -12.43
CA ARG A 231 -11.20 23.62 -11.62
C ARG A 231 -10.10 24.24 -12.48
N LEU A 232 -9.58 23.48 -13.44
CA LEU A 232 -8.57 23.97 -14.38
C LEU A 232 -9.12 25.14 -15.20
N LEU A 233 -10.30 24.99 -15.79
CA LEU A 233 -10.96 26.04 -16.56
C LEU A 233 -11.24 27.29 -15.70
N ALA A 234 -11.72 27.12 -14.47
CA ALA A 234 -11.91 28.23 -13.55
C ALA A 234 -10.59 28.96 -13.23
N SER A 235 -9.48 28.23 -13.04
CA SER A 235 -8.17 28.86 -12.79
C SER A 235 -7.63 29.64 -13.99
N LEU A 236 -7.89 29.16 -15.21
CA LEU A 236 -7.50 29.83 -16.45
C LEU A 236 -8.32 31.10 -16.67
N ASN A 237 -9.64 31.04 -16.42
CA ASN A 237 -10.53 32.20 -16.52
C ASN A 237 -10.19 33.27 -15.48
N GLY A 238 -9.86 32.89 -14.24
CA GLY A 238 -9.41 33.85 -13.21
C GLY A 238 -8.06 34.49 -13.51
N HIS A 239 -7.18 33.84 -14.28
CA HIS A 239 -5.97 34.46 -14.82
C HIS A 239 -6.28 35.43 -15.96
N PHE A 240 -7.21 35.07 -16.85
CA PHE A 240 -7.67 35.96 -17.92
C PHE A 240 -8.29 37.25 -17.36
N ASP A 241 -9.11 37.16 -16.32
CA ASP A 241 -9.73 38.33 -15.68
C ASP A 241 -8.70 39.27 -15.02
N ARG A 242 -7.62 38.72 -14.43
CA ARG A 242 -6.51 39.53 -13.90
C ARG A 242 -5.68 40.19 -15.00
N THR A 243 -5.45 39.52 -16.13
CA THR A 243 -4.77 40.13 -17.28
C THR A 243 -5.62 41.19 -18.00
N TYR A 244 -6.94 41.04 -18.00
CA TYR A 244 -7.87 42.05 -18.51
C TYR A 244 -8.05 43.23 -17.55
N ALA A 245 -8.03 43.01 -16.23
CA ALA A 245 -8.06 44.09 -15.23
C ALA A 245 -6.81 44.99 -15.31
N LEU A 246 -5.63 44.44 -15.58
CA LEU A 246 -4.40 45.22 -15.79
C LEU A 246 -4.38 45.96 -17.14
N ARG A 247 -5.02 45.44 -18.19
CA ARG A 247 -5.16 46.17 -19.47
C ARG A 247 -6.21 47.28 -19.45
N ARG A 248 -7.21 47.20 -18.55
CA ARG A 248 -8.20 48.27 -18.40
C ARG A 248 -7.67 49.50 -17.66
N HIS A 249 -6.58 49.36 -16.89
CA HIS A 249 -5.95 50.50 -16.23
C HIS A 249 -5.06 51.35 -17.15
N PHE A 250 -4.72 50.84 -18.35
CA PHE A 250 -3.88 51.54 -19.34
C PHE A 250 -4.65 52.05 -20.57
N LEU A 251 -5.98 51.86 -20.64
CA LEU A 251 -6.82 52.30 -21.76
C LEU A 251 -8.05 53.12 -21.31
N LEU A 252 -7.96 53.75 -20.13
CA LEU A 252 -8.99 54.66 -19.61
C LEU A 252 -8.43 56.03 -19.23
N HIS A 253 -7.41 56.52 -19.96
CA HIS A 253 -6.86 57.87 -19.73
C HIS A 253 -7.01 58.85 -20.91
N ASP A 254 -7.60 58.47 -22.05
CA ASP A 254 -7.67 59.33 -23.25
C ASP A 254 -9.06 59.55 -23.85
N ALA A 255 -10.14 59.36 -23.08
CA ALA A 255 -11.49 59.56 -23.62
C ALA A 255 -12.42 60.31 -22.68
N PHE A 256 -12.02 61.47 -22.15
CA PHE A 256 -12.98 62.39 -21.51
C PHE A 256 -12.51 63.86 -21.51
N LEU A 257 -12.24 64.42 -22.69
CA LEU A 257 -12.14 65.88 -22.88
C LEU A 257 -12.72 66.28 -24.24
N CYS A 258 -14.05 66.35 -24.35
CA CYS A 258 -14.70 67.40 -25.13
C CYS A 258 -16.22 67.35 -24.96
N ARG A 259 -16.76 68.27 -24.13
CA ARG A 259 -17.98 69.05 -24.40
C ARG A 259 -18.28 69.92 -23.18
N SER A 260 -17.88 71.18 -23.28
CA SER A 260 -18.42 72.29 -22.51
C SER A 260 -19.63 72.89 -23.29
N PRO A 261 -20.30 73.97 -22.82
CA PRO A 261 -21.69 73.87 -22.39
C PRO A 261 -22.63 74.87 -23.13
N VAL A 262 -23.85 74.98 -22.59
CA VAL A 262 -24.77 76.13 -22.62
C VAL A 262 -25.91 76.11 -23.66
N PHE A 263 -27.11 76.28 -23.09
CA PHE A 263 -28.48 76.47 -23.57
C PHE A 263 -29.24 75.22 -24.06
#